data_AF-A0A6A7LLX8-F1
#
_entry.id   AF-A0A6A7LLX8-F1
#
_cell.length_a   1.000
_cell.length_b   1.000
_cell.length_c   1.000
_cell.angle_alpha   90.00
_cell.angle_beta   90.00
_cell.angle_gamma   90.00
#
_symmetry.space_group_name_H-M   'P 1'
#
loop_
_entity.id
_entity.type
_entity.pdbx_description
1 polymer ?
#
loop_
_entity_poly.entity_id
_entity_poly.type
_entity_poly.pdbx_seq_one_letter_code
_entity_poly.pdbx_strand_id
1 'polypeptide(L)'
;MMSLSDIFSVLSDDDSLKIIQMIVDHRDPKINDFESPKRYYTRLSKLKNALIIKRKGKSYEVTAFGSVIYDLIQTVKLAHDLHWKLQVIDAIGDRVPDVERQQIIESLIPDKSIRKTLIDTVKG
;
A
#
# COMPACT_ATOMS: atom_id res chain seq x y z
N MET A 1 20.92 -0.47 10.66
CA MET A 1 20.08 -0.48 9.44
C MET A 1 18.81 -1.25 9.78
N MET A 2 17.62 -0.71 9.51
CA MET A 2 16.38 -1.46 9.73
C MET A 2 16.30 -2.61 8.73
N SER A 3 15.79 -3.75 9.17
CA SER A 3 15.49 -4.88 8.30
C SER A 3 14.20 -4.63 7.52
N LEU A 4 13.99 -5.39 6.44
CA LEU A 4 12.71 -5.36 5.72
C LEU A 4 11.54 -5.78 6.62
N SER A 5 11.75 -6.75 7.51
CA SER A 5 10.74 -7.18 8.49
C SER A 5 10.37 -6.08 9.48
N ASP A 6 11.32 -5.22 9.87
CA ASP A 6 11.01 -4.08 10.74
C ASP A 6 10.10 -3.08 10.03
N ILE A 7 10.35 -2.82 8.74
CA ILE A 7 9.48 -1.96 7.92
C ILE A 7 8.08 -2.56 7.86
N PHE A 8 7.95 -3.85 7.54
CA PHE A 8 6.63 -4.49 7.52
C PHE A 8 5.94 -4.49 8.88
N SER A 9 6.67 -4.65 9.99
CA SER A 9 6.09 -4.54 11.33
C SER A 9 5.57 -3.14 11.67
N VAL A 10 6.18 -2.08 11.13
CA VAL A 10 5.65 -0.72 11.24
C VAL A 10 4.40 -0.55 10.37
N LEU A 11 4.37 -1.16 9.19
CA LEU A 11 3.27 -1.03 8.23
C LEU A 11 2.07 -1.94 8.52
N SER A 12 2.24 -3.02 9.28
CA SER A 12 1.19 -3.97 9.66
C SER A 12 0.23 -3.44 10.74
N ASP A 13 0.30 -2.15 11.06
CA ASP A 13 -0.46 -1.50 12.11
C ASP A 13 -1.36 -0.41 11.51
N ASP A 14 -2.66 -0.54 11.69
CA ASP A 14 -3.66 0.32 11.04
C ASP A 14 -3.50 1.80 11.41
N ASP A 15 -3.09 2.11 12.65
CA ASP A 15 -2.82 3.49 13.05
C ASP A 15 -1.64 4.07 12.28
N SER A 16 -0.62 3.26 11.99
CA SER A 16 0.54 3.69 11.22
C SER A 16 0.14 4.00 9.78
N LEU A 17 -0.65 3.13 9.15
CA LEU A 17 -1.21 3.38 7.82
C LEU A 17 -2.11 4.62 7.79
N LYS A 18 -2.95 4.80 8.82
CA LYS A 18 -3.81 5.97 9.01
C LYS A 18 -2.98 7.26 9.10
N ILE A 19 -1.91 7.28 9.90
CA ILE A 19 -1.01 8.44 10.00
C ILE A 19 -0.42 8.82 8.63
N ILE A 20 0.11 7.83 7.90
CA ILE A 20 0.70 8.09 6.59
C ILE A 20 -0.35 8.69 5.64
N GLN A 21 -1.55 8.08 5.59
CA GLN A 21 -2.66 8.56 4.76
C GLN A 21 -3.04 10.01 5.10
N MET A 22 -3.20 10.33 6.38
CA MET A 22 -3.54 11.69 6.81
C MET A 22 -2.50 12.72 6.36
N ILE A 23 -1.21 12.39 6.49
CA ILE A 23 -0.11 13.30 6.07
C ILE A 23 -0.12 13.49 4.55
N VAL A 24 -0.36 12.44 3.77
CA VAL A 24 -0.51 12.51 2.31
C VAL A 24 -1.71 13.40 1.94
N ASP A 25 -2.81 13.30 2.68
CA ASP A 25 -4.01 14.14 2.53
C ASP A 25 -3.82 15.56 3.11
N HIS A 26 -2.58 15.98 3.35
CA HIS A 26 -2.19 17.28 3.91
C HIS A 26 -2.83 17.61 5.27
N ARG A 27 -3.13 16.57 6.06
CA ARG A 27 -3.68 16.68 7.41
C ARG A 27 -2.72 16.11 8.44
N ASP A 28 -2.30 16.93 9.39
CA ASP A 28 -1.50 16.42 10.51
C ASP A 28 -2.33 15.48 11.43
N PRO A 29 -1.74 14.35 11.86
CA PRO A 29 -2.36 13.49 12.87
C PRO A 29 -2.42 14.21 14.21
N LYS A 30 -3.55 14.11 14.90
CA LYS A 30 -3.75 14.66 16.25
C LYS A 30 -3.91 13.54 17.26
N ILE A 31 -3.60 13.82 18.53
CA ILE A 31 -3.72 12.83 19.62
C ILE A 31 -5.13 12.22 19.67
N ASN A 32 -6.17 13.02 19.46
CA ASN A 32 -7.57 12.60 19.52
C ASN A 32 -8.02 11.76 18.32
N ASP A 33 -7.17 11.57 17.31
CA ASP A 33 -7.46 10.68 16.17
C ASP A 33 -7.22 9.20 16.51
N PHE A 34 -6.75 8.91 17.74
CA PHE A 34 -6.35 7.59 18.21
C PHE A 34 -7.00 7.28 19.56
N GLU A 35 -7.18 5.99 19.86
CA GLU A 35 -7.82 5.54 21.10
C GLU A 35 -7.05 5.92 22.37
N SER A 36 -5.74 6.14 22.28
CA SER A 36 -4.94 6.62 23.40
C SER A 36 -3.75 7.46 22.95
N PRO A 37 -3.27 8.39 23.81
CA PRO A 37 -2.02 9.13 23.56
C PRO A 37 -0.83 8.20 23.33
N LYS A 38 -0.77 7.05 24.03
CA LYS A 38 0.29 6.06 23.84
C LYS A 38 0.31 5.51 22.41
N ARG A 39 -0.85 5.20 21.82
CA ARG A 39 -0.94 4.74 20.42
C ARG A 39 -0.39 5.82 19.48
N TYR A 40 -0.87 7.05 19.61
CA TYR A 40 -0.40 8.21 18.82
C TYR A 40 1.13 8.38 18.85
N TYR A 41 1.72 8.53 20.04
CA TYR A 41 3.16 8.78 20.17
C TYR A 41 4.01 7.60 19.72
N THR A 42 3.57 6.36 20.00
CA THR A 42 4.30 5.15 19.62
C THR A 42 4.40 5.03 18.11
N ARG A 43 3.29 5.22 17.37
CA ARG A 43 3.30 5.06 15.91
C ARG A 43 4.06 6.19 15.23
N LEU A 44 3.90 7.44 15.69
CA LEU A 44 4.74 8.54 15.21
C LEU A 44 6.23 8.28 15.41
N SER A 45 6.63 7.74 16.57
CA SER A 45 8.02 7.39 16.83
C SER A 45 8.52 6.29 15.88
N LYS A 46 7.74 5.22 15.73
CA LYS A 46 8.05 4.11 14.80
C LYS A 46 8.22 4.60 13.36
N LEU A 47 7.26 5.37 12.85
CA LEU A 47 7.29 5.90 11.47
C LEU A 47 8.47 6.86 11.23
N LYS A 48 8.81 7.70 12.21
CA LYS A 48 9.99 8.57 12.13
C LYS A 48 11.28 7.77 12.13
N ASN A 49 11.40 6.80 13.04
CA ASN A 49 12.58 5.95 13.13
C ASN A 49 12.77 5.16 11.85
N ALA A 50 11.67 4.66 11.25
CA ALA A 50 11.62 4.01 9.94
C ALA A 50 11.91 4.92 8.75
N LEU A 51 12.17 6.22 8.98
CA LEU A 51 12.38 7.23 7.95
C LEU A 51 11.21 7.35 6.96
N ILE A 52 10.00 6.90 7.33
CA ILE A 52 8.80 7.01 6.47
C ILE A 52 8.25 8.43 6.54
N ILE A 53 8.24 9.01 7.73
CA ILE A 53 7.82 10.41 7.95
C ILE A 53 8.93 11.19 8.65
N LYS A 54 8.85 12.51 8.55
CA LYS A 54 9.69 13.42 9.33
C LYS A 54 8.90 14.64 9.79
N ARG A 55 9.45 15.34 10.79
CA ARG A 55 8.89 16.61 11.27
C ARG A 55 9.34 17.76 10.36
N LYS A 56 8.41 18.64 10.00
CA LYS A 56 8.69 19.91 9.31
C LYS A 56 8.03 21.05 10.07
N GLY A 57 8.80 21.72 10.92
CA GLY A 57 8.28 22.73 11.83
C GLY A 57 7.20 22.16 12.76
N LYS A 58 5.95 22.64 12.59
CA LYS A 58 4.79 22.23 13.40
C LYS A 58 3.99 21.06 12.80
N SER A 59 4.31 20.63 11.59
CA SER A 59 3.64 19.53 10.88
C SER A 59 4.55 18.35 10.62
N TYR A 60 3.97 17.27 10.10
CA TYR A 60 4.68 16.12 9.56
C TYR A 60 4.62 16.13 8.03
N GLU A 61 5.65 15.56 7.40
CA GLU A 61 5.65 15.25 5.97
C GLU A 61 6.18 13.84 5.73
N VAL A 62 5.73 13.20 4.65
CA VAL A 62 6.31 11.95 4.17
C VAL A 62 7.70 12.22 3.61
N THR A 63 8.67 11.36 3.87
CA THR A 63 10.02 11.49 3.28
C THR A 63 10.03 10.93 1.86
N ALA A 64 11.12 11.13 1.10
CA ALA A 64 11.27 10.47 -0.21
C ALA A 64 11.19 8.93 -0.10
N PHE A 65 11.80 8.35 0.94
CA PHE A 65 11.69 6.91 1.22
C PHE A 65 10.23 6.52 1.53
N GLY A 66 9.56 7.30 2.37
CA GLY A 66 8.16 7.08 2.71
C GLY A 66 7.21 7.22 1.52
N SER A 67 7.51 8.08 0.55
CA SER A 67 6.70 8.21 -0.68
C SER A 67 6.74 6.95 -1.51
N VAL A 68 7.93 6.36 -1.73
CA VAL A 68 8.08 5.08 -2.42
C VAL A 68 7.35 3.96 -1.68
N ILE A 69 7.46 3.93 -0.35
CA ILE A 69 6.73 2.97 0.49
C ILE A 69 5.21 3.18 0.38
N TYR A 70 4.73 4.42 0.34
CA TYR A 70 3.32 4.72 0.23
C TYR A 70 2.74 4.27 -1.12
N ASP A 71 3.47 4.45 -2.23
CA ASP A 71 3.05 3.93 -3.53
C ASP A 71 2.93 2.40 -3.54
N LEU A 72 3.84 1.70 -2.85
CA LEU A 72 3.74 0.26 -2.63
C LEU A 72 2.50 -0.11 -1.79
N ILE A 73 2.23 0.64 -0.72
CA ILE A 73 1.01 0.45 0.10
C ILE A 73 -0.25 0.61 -0.75
N GLN A 74 -0.32 1.62 -1.62
CA GLN A 74 -1.47 1.81 -2.50
C GLN A 74 -1.63 0.66 -3.50
N THR A 75 -0.51 0.13 -4.02
CA THR A 75 -0.53 -1.06 -4.88
C THR A 75 -1.09 -2.28 -4.14
N VAL A 76 -0.67 -2.50 -2.90
CA VAL A 76 -1.19 -3.59 -2.06
C VAL A 76 -2.68 -3.40 -1.75
N LYS A 77 -3.10 -2.18 -1.39
CA LYS A 77 -4.53 -1.86 -1.18
C LYS A 77 -5.36 -2.15 -2.41
N LEU A 78 -4.90 -1.72 -3.57
CA LEU A 78 -5.60 -1.95 -4.82
C LEU A 78 -5.69 -3.45 -5.17
N ALA A 79 -4.62 -4.21 -4.96
CA ALA A 79 -4.65 -5.67 -5.15
C ALA A 79 -5.63 -6.35 -4.17
N HIS A 80 -5.67 -5.88 -2.92
CA HIS A 80 -6.64 -6.34 -1.91
C HIS A 80 -8.09 -6.02 -2.33
N ASP A 81 -8.37 -4.82 -2.84
CA ASP A 81 -9.71 -4.44 -3.29
C ASP A 81 -10.16 -5.22 -4.54
N LEU A 82 -9.20 -5.65 -5.36
CA LEU A 82 -9.42 -6.50 -6.54
C LEU A 82 -9.36 -7.99 -6.22
N HIS A 83 -9.24 -8.41 -4.95
CA HIS A 83 -8.94 -9.79 -4.57
C HIS A 83 -9.81 -10.84 -5.27
N TRP A 84 -11.13 -10.63 -5.28
CA TRP A 84 -12.06 -11.56 -5.94
C TRP A 84 -11.87 -11.63 -7.46
N LYS A 85 -11.52 -10.51 -8.11
CA LYS A 85 -11.27 -10.47 -9.56
C LYS A 85 -10.00 -11.23 -9.89
N LEU A 86 -8.97 -11.07 -9.06
CA LEU A 86 -7.72 -11.80 -9.19
C LEU A 86 -7.96 -13.31 -9.05
N GLN A 87 -8.78 -13.74 -8.08
CA GLN A 87 -9.18 -15.15 -7.96
C GLN A 87 -9.91 -15.68 -9.20
N VAL A 88 -10.74 -14.88 -9.87
CA VAL A 88 -11.36 -15.29 -11.13
C VAL A 88 -10.31 -15.50 -12.22
N ILE A 89 -9.30 -14.64 -12.31
CA ILE A 89 -8.18 -14.81 -13.26
C ILE A 89 -7.41 -16.11 -12.98
N ASP A 90 -7.18 -16.45 -11.72
CA ASP A 90 -6.53 -17.71 -11.36
C ASP A 90 -7.41 -18.93 -11.69
N ALA A 91 -8.73 -18.81 -11.50
CA ALA A 91 -9.68 -19.89 -11.75
C ALA A 91 -9.86 -20.23 -13.24
N ILE A 92 -9.75 -19.24 -14.13
CA ILE A 92 -9.75 -19.47 -15.57
C ILE A 92 -8.42 -20.07 -16.04
N GLY A 93 -7.28 -19.63 -15.47
CA GLY A 93 -5.95 -20.16 -15.77
C GLY A 93 -5.71 -20.37 -17.26
N ASP A 94 -5.19 -21.55 -17.62
CA ASP A 94 -4.93 -21.96 -19.01
C ASP A 94 -6.14 -22.64 -19.68
N ARG A 95 -7.34 -22.57 -19.07
CA ARG A 95 -8.57 -23.16 -19.64
C ARG A 95 -9.13 -22.35 -20.80
N VAL A 96 -8.60 -21.15 -21.03
CA VAL A 96 -8.98 -20.26 -22.13
C VAL A 96 -7.73 -19.85 -22.91
N PRO A 97 -7.84 -19.62 -24.24
CA PRO A 97 -6.74 -19.11 -25.05
C PRO A 97 -6.18 -17.78 -24.52
N ASP A 98 -4.89 -17.51 -24.74
CA ASP A 98 -4.21 -16.30 -24.25
C ASP A 98 -4.90 -14.99 -24.65
N VAL A 99 -5.43 -14.95 -25.88
CA VAL A 99 -6.16 -13.78 -26.39
C VAL A 99 -7.44 -13.54 -25.59
N GLU A 100 -8.20 -14.61 -25.28
CA GLU A 100 -9.42 -14.52 -24.47
C GLU A 100 -9.09 -14.18 -23.02
N ARG A 101 -8.03 -14.78 -22.46
CA ARG A 101 -7.53 -14.47 -21.12
C ARG A 101 -7.18 -12.99 -21.00
N GLN A 102 -6.46 -12.43 -21.98
CA GLN A 102 -6.08 -11.03 -21.98
C GLN A 102 -7.32 -10.11 -22.02
N GLN A 103 -8.32 -10.42 -22.83
CA GLN A 103 -9.58 -9.67 -22.88
C GLN A 103 -10.33 -9.70 -21.54
N ILE A 104 -10.34 -10.86 -20.86
CA ILE A 104 -10.94 -11.00 -19.53
C ILE A 104 -10.19 -10.13 -18.51
N ILE A 105 -8.85 -10.16 -18.51
CA ILE A 105 -8.01 -9.31 -17.64
C ILE A 105 -8.31 -7.83 -17.90
N GLU A 106 -8.37 -7.42 -19.17
CA GLU A 106 -8.64 -6.03 -19.57
C GLU A 106 -10.03 -5.54 -19.11
N SER A 107 -11.03 -6.42 -19.14
CA SER A 107 -12.40 -6.13 -18.70
C SER A 107 -12.53 -6.09 -17.17
N LEU A 108 -11.93 -7.05 -16.46
CA LEU A 108 -12.10 -7.19 -15.01
C LEU A 108 -11.24 -6.21 -14.22
N ILE A 109 -10.01 -5.94 -14.67
CA ILE A 109 -9.00 -5.19 -13.93
C ILE A 109 -8.92 -3.76 -14.49
N PRO A 110 -9.45 -2.74 -13.78
CA PRO A 110 -9.45 -1.37 -14.29
C PRO A 110 -8.05 -0.75 -14.33
N ASP A 111 -7.20 -1.15 -13.39
CA ASP A 111 -5.88 -0.58 -13.20
C ASP A 111 -4.85 -1.11 -14.22
N LYS A 112 -4.24 -0.18 -14.95
CA LYS A 112 -3.27 -0.50 -16.02
C LYS A 112 -2.00 -1.15 -15.50
N SER A 113 -1.54 -0.78 -14.30
CA SER A 113 -0.31 -1.31 -13.73
C SER A 113 -0.48 -2.77 -13.32
N ILE A 114 -1.61 -3.11 -12.70
CA ILE A 114 -1.93 -4.49 -12.33
C ILE A 114 -2.14 -5.34 -13.58
N ARG A 115 -2.85 -4.83 -14.59
CA ARG A 115 -3.00 -5.55 -15.88
C ARG A 115 -1.64 -5.91 -16.48
N LYS A 116 -0.72 -4.95 -16.51
CA LYS A 116 0.62 -5.17 -17.03
C LYS A 116 1.32 -6.31 -16.27
N THR A 117 1.29 -6.28 -14.93
CA THR A 117 1.85 -7.35 -14.09
C THR A 117 1.24 -8.72 -14.42
N LEU A 118 -0.08 -8.80 -14.59
CA LEU A 118 -0.76 -10.06 -14.89
C LEU A 118 -0.45 -10.59 -16.29
N ILE A 119 -0.38 -9.72 -17.31
CA ILE A 119 -0.10 -10.10 -18.70
C ILE A 119 1.37 -10.49 -18.88
N ASP A 120 2.29 -9.75 -18.27
CA ASP A 120 3.73 -10.03 -18.36
C ASP A 120 4.11 -11.37 -17.70
N THR A 121 3.34 -11.82 -16.70
CA THR A 121 3.52 -13.12 -16.03
C THR A 121 3.15 -14.31 -16.94
N VAL A 122 2.36 -14.11 -18.01
CA VAL A 122 1.94 -15.18 -18.95
C VAL A 122 3.04 -15.55 -19.95
N LYS A 123 4.12 -14.76 -20.05
CA LYS A 123 5.19 -14.95 -21.06
C LYS A 123 6.37 -15.81 -20.58
N GLY A 124 6.29 -16.44 -19.40
CA GLY A 124 7.30 -17.36 -18.87
C GLY A 124 6.81 -18.79 -18.91
#